data_AF-A0A8S2IPA7-F1
#
_entry.id   AF-A0A8S2IPA7-F1
#
_cell.length_a   1.000
_cell.length_b   1.000
_cell.length_c   1.000
_cell.angle_alpha   90.00
_cell.angle_beta   90.00
_cell.angle_gamma   90.00
#
_symmetry.space_group_name_H-M   'P 1'
#
loop_
_entity.id
_entity.type
_entity.pdbx_description
1 polymer ?
#
loop_
_entity_poly.entity_id
_entity_poly.type
_entity_poly.pdbx_seq_one_letter_code
_entity_poly.pdbx_strand_id
1 'polypeptide(L)'
;MGSIVNSAKCLLEDLLGIKVVVTGDNLSKDERTIVILNHRTRLDWMFIWVPYSRFESLKKLKIVLKAELKHIPGPGWAMQHSGFIFLQRVWAKDEQTIKDISLYYKECRYPCSLNYHNYV
;
A
#
# COMPACT_ATOMS: atom_id res chain seq x y z
N MET A 1 24.16 -7.11 3.09
CA MET A 1 23.32 -6.59 1.98
C MET A 1 21.93 -6.21 2.52
N GLY A 2 21.87 -5.26 3.46
CA GLY A 2 20.68 -4.99 4.29
C GLY A 2 20.22 -3.53 4.32
N SER A 3 20.50 -2.75 3.28
CA SER A 3 20.37 -1.28 3.37
C SER A 3 19.05 -0.69 2.85
N ILE A 4 18.23 -1.44 2.11
CA ILE A 4 16.99 -0.89 1.50
C ILE A 4 15.72 -1.31 2.25
N VAL A 5 15.78 -2.35 3.09
CA VAL A 5 14.60 -2.90 3.76
C VAL A 5 14.15 -2.05 4.97
N ASN A 6 15.00 -1.15 5.47
CA ASN A 6 14.72 -0.32 6.66
C ASN A 6 14.32 1.14 6.37
N SER A 7 14.20 1.56 5.11
CA SER A 7 14.10 2.99 4.76
C SER A 7 12.83 3.68 5.28
N ALA A 8 11.69 2.99 5.32
CA ALA A 8 10.42 3.59 5.73
C ALA A 8 10.29 3.69 7.27
N LYS A 9 10.75 2.66 7.98
CA LYS A 9 10.95 2.74 9.44
C LYS A 9 11.91 3.87 9.77
N CYS A 10 13.03 3.94 9.05
CA CYS A 10 14.04 4.98 9.22
C CYS A 10 13.44 6.38 9.07
N LEU A 11 12.59 6.61 8.07
CA LEU A 11 11.96 7.92 7.87
C LEU A 11 11.05 8.33 9.04
N LEU A 12 10.14 7.45 9.47
CA LEU A 12 9.13 7.82 10.48
C LEU A 12 9.67 7.74 11.91
N GLU A 13 10.38 6.68 12.24
CA GLU A 13 10.82 6.42 13.62
C GLU A 13 12.18 7.01 13.90
N ASP A 14 13.15 6.81 12.99
CA ASP A 14 14.55 7.17 13.26
C ASP A 14 14.86 8.64 12.91
N LEU A 15 14.27 9.18 11.84
CA LEU A 15 14.48 10.57 11.41
C LEU A 15 13.48 11.54 12.06
N LEU A 16 12.19 11.20 12.05
CA LEU A 16 11.13 12.08 12.56
C LEU A 16 10.81 11.84 14.05
N GLY A 17 11.39 10.81 14.68
CA GLY A 17 11.19 10.50 16.10
C GLY A 17 9.77 10.05 16.44
N ILE A 18 8.99 9.59 15.46
CA ILE A 18 7.60 9.19 15.67
C ILE A 18 7.57 7.76 16.22
N LYS A 19 6.99 7.58 17.40
CA LYS A 19 6.78 6.26 18.00
C LYS A 19 5.56 5.58 17.38
N VAL A 20 5.76 4.56 16.54
CA VAL A 20 4.66 3.78 15.96
C VAL A 20 4.49 2.46 16.72
N VAL A 21 3.35 2.32 17.39
CA VAL A 21 2.95 1.11 18.10
C VAL A 21 1.98 0.31 17.23
N VAL A 22 2.31 -0.96 16.99
CA VAL A 22 1.47 -1.91 16.25
C VAL A 22 1.03 -2.99 17.23
N THR A 23 -0.28 -3.26 17.29
CA THR A 23 -0.89 -4.24 18.20
C THR A 23 -1.78 -5.20 17.44
N GLY A 24 -1.98 -6.40 17.97
CA GLY A 24 -2.76 -7.46 17.34
C GLY A 24 -1.90 -8.50 16.64
N ASP A 25 -2.50 -9.26 15.73
CA ASP A 25 -1.81 -10.33 15.01
C ASP A 25 -0.82 -9.76 13.98
N ASN A 26 0.28 -10.49 13.78
CA ASN A 26 1.28 -10.11 12.79
C ASN A 26 0.80 -10.45 11.37
N LEU A 27 1.25 -9.66 10.40
CA LEU A 27 1.03 -9.96 8.98
C LEU A 27 1.79 -11.25 8.59
N SER A 28 1.08 -12.24 8.06
CA SER A 28 1.67 -13.48 7.57
C SER A 28 2.31 -13.28 6.19
N LYS A 29 3.56 -13.72 6.04
CA LYS A 29 4.33 -13.54 4.79
C LYS A 29 3.79 -14.36 3.62
N ASP A 30 3.05 -15.42 3.89
CA ASP A 30 2.62 -16.38 2.86
C ASP A 30 1.16 -16.18 2.44
N GLU A 31 0.47 -15.20 3.05
CA GLU A 31 -0.95 -14.96 2.83
C GLU A 31 -1.21 -13.71 1.98
N ARG A 32 -2.33 -13.72 1.25
CA ARG A 32 -2.83 -12.53 0.55
C ARG A 32 -3.72 -11.77 1.51
N THR A 33 -3.40 -10.51 1.76
CA THR A 33 -4.07 -9.71 2.79
C THR A 33 -4.73 -8.49 2.17
N ILE A 34 -6.00 -8.24 2.48
CA ILE A 34 -6.63 -6.94 2.23
C ILE A 34 -6.62 -6.17 3.54
N VAL A 35 -5.91 -5.04 3.55
CA VAL A 35 -5.84 -4.14 4.69
C VAL A 35 -6.76 -2.96 4.42
N ILE A 36 -7.66 -2.68 5.35
CA ILE A 36 -8.57 -1.54 5.26
C ILE A 36 -8.13 -0.53 6.32
N LEU A 37 -7.78 0.67 5.86
CA LEU A 37 -7.36 1.77 6.73
C LEU A 37 -8.42 2.87 6.74
N ASN A 38 -8.57 3.49 7.91
CA ASN A 38 -9.35 4.71 8.05
C ASN A 38 -8.50 5.90 7.57
N HIS A 39 -8.97 6.63 6.55
CA HIS A 39 -8.21 7.73 5.94
C HIS A 39 -8.33 9.03 6.74
N ARG A 40 -7.60 9.12 7.86
CA ARG A 40 -7.69 10.28 8.78
C ARG A 40 -6.77 11.44 8.40
N THR A 41 -5.65 11.16 7.75
CA THR A 41 -4.65 12.19 7.39
C THR A 41 -4.08 11.89 6.01
N ARG A 42 -3.44 12.88 5.37
CA ARG A 42 -2.79 12.70 4.07
C ARG A 42 -1.54 11.81 4.12
N LEU A 43 -1.01 11.55 5.31
CA LEU A 43 0.22 10.79 5.56
C LEU A 43 -0.06 9.41 6.16
N ASP A 44 -1.33 9.02 6.25
CA ASP A 44 -1.75 7.77 6.87
C ASP A 44 -1.18 6.53 6.16
N TRP A 45 -1.13 6.58 4.84
CA TRP A 45 -0.51 5.57 3.99
C TRP A 45 1.02 5.45 4.18
N MET A 46 1.68 6.38 4.89
CA MET A 46 3.08 6.21 5.30
C MET A 46 3.18 5.36 6.57
N PHE A 47 2.21 5.45 7.47
CA PHE A 47 2.21 4.65 8.70
C PHE A 47 2.09 3.16 8.41
N ILE A 48 1.41 2.75 7.32
CA ILE A 48 1.35 1.34 6.90
C ILE A 48 2.73 0.79 6.54
N TRP A 49 3.68 1.63 6.15
CA TRP A 49 5.02 1.15 5.81
C TRP A 49 5.75 0.58 7.01
N VAL A 50 5.44 1.04 8.22
CA VAL A 50 6.08 0.55 9.45
C VAL A 50 5.75 -0.93 9.71
N PRO A 51 4.48 -1.37 9.85
CA PRO A 51 4.17 -2.79 10.01
C PRO A 51 4.64 -3.63 8.81
N TYR A 52 4.55 -3.13 7.58
CA TYR A 52 5.09 -3.84 6.41
C TYR A 52 6.61 -3.93 6.40
N SER A 53 7.34 -3.00 7.00
CA SER A 53 8.79 -3.11 7.16
C SER A 53 9.20 -4.07 8.28
N ARG A 54 8.35 -4.23 9.31
CA ARG A 54 8.61 -5.07 10.49
C ARG A 54 8.24 -6.54 10.26
N PHE A 55 7.10 -6.78 9.63
CA PHE A 55 6.49 -8.11 9.55
C PHE A 55 6.48 -8.69 8.13
N GLU A 56 6.55 -7.83 7.11
CA GLU A 56 6.32 -8.20 5.71
C GLU A 56 7.36 -7.58 4.78
N SER A 57 7.08 -7.54 3.47
CA SER A 57 7.86 -6.77 2.51
C SER A 57 7.05 -5.62 1.92
N LEU A 58 7.62 -4.40 1.94
CA LEU A 58 7.06 -3.23 1.26
C LEU A 58 6.81 -3.45 -0.24
N LYS A 59 7.51 -4.41 -0.87
CA LYS A 59 7.31 -4.73 -2.29
C LYS A 59 5.93 -5.34 -2.59
N LYS A 60 5.35 -6.02 -1.60
CA LYS A 60 4.03 -6.67 -1.71
C LYS A 60 2.88 -5.71 -1.46
N LEU A 61 3.16 -4.56 -0.86
CA LEU A 61 2.17 -3.54 -0.55
C LEU A 61 1.68 -2.89 -1.86
N LYS A 62 0.38 -2.99 -2.12
CA LYS A 62 -0.30 -2.31 -3.23
C LYS A 62 -1.34 -1.37 -2.65
N ILE A 63 -1.25 -0.09 -2.98
CA ILE A 63 -2.12 0.94 -2.40
C ILE A 63 -3.11 1.40 -3.46
N VAL A 64 -4.37 1.57 -3.05
CA VAL A 64 -5.40 2.21 -3.87
C VAL A 64 -5.28 3.73 -3.75
N LEU A 65 -5.12 4.40 -4.89
CA LEU A 65 -4.84 5.82 -5.02
C LEU A 65 -5.82 6.52 -5.97
N LYS A 66 -5.86 7.84 -5.87
CA LYS A 66 -6.63 8.70 -6.78
C LYS A 66 -6.01 8.68 -8.18
N ALA A 67 -6.83 8.57 -9.21
CA ALA A 67 -6.39 8.47 -10.60
C ALA A 67 -5.50 9.64 -11.04
N GLU A 68 -5.73 10.84 -10.52
CA GLU A 68 -4.96 12.04 -10.84
C GLU A 68 -3.47 11.90 -10.45
N LEU A 69 -3.16 11.11 -9.42
CA LEU A 69 -1.79 10.91 -8.95
C LEU A 69 -0.90 10.17 -9.97
N LYS A 70 -1.50 9.44 -10.92
CA LYS A 70 -0.75 8.74 -11.97
C LYS A 70 0.00 9.70 -12.90
N HIS A 71 -0.45 10.95 -12.97
CA HIS A 71 0.10 11.97 -13.87
C HIS A 71 1.26 12.76 -13.25
N ILE A 72 1.56 12.56 -11.97
CA ILE A 72 2.67 13.26 -11.31
C ILE A 72 4.00 12.70 -11.82
N PRO A 73 4.87 13.51 -12.43
CA PRO A 73 6.14 13.05 -12.98
C PRO A 73 7.07 12.58 -11.85
N GLY A 74 7.69 11.41 -12.02
CA GLY A 74 8.50 10.77 -10.98
C GLY A 74 7.66 9.86 -10.08
N PRO A 75 7.05 10.35 -8.97
CA PRO A 75 6.29 9.51 -8.04
C PRO A 75 5.13 8.77 -8.70
N GLY A 76 4.35 9.42 -9.57
CA GLY A 76 3.22 8.79 -10.26
C GLY A 76 3.66 7.64 -11.16
N TRP A 77 4.80 7.77 -11.83
CA TRP A 77 5.38 6.71 -12.67
C TRP A 77 5.91 5.55 -11.82
N ALA A 78 6.59 5.86 -10.72
CA ALA A 78 7.09 4.84 -9.78
C ALA A 78 5.94 4.04 -9.16
N MET A 79 4.83 4.69 -8.81
CA MET A 79 3.63 4.02 -8.28
C MET A 79 2.94 3.14 -9.33
N GLN A 80 2.89 3.59 -10.60
CA GLN A 80 2.40 2.75 -11.71
C GLN A 80 3.28 1.52 -11.92
N HIS A 81 4.60 1.69 -11.92
CA HIS A 81 5.54 0.56 -12.01
C HIS A 81 5.43 -0.39 -10.81
N SER A 82 5.09 0.15 -9.63
CA SER A 82 4.89 -0.64 -8.42
C SER A 82 3.55 -1.39 -8.39
N GLY A 83 2.69 -1.24 -9.41
CA GLY A 83 1.40 -1.93 -9.51
C GLY A 83 0.33 -1.39 -8.56
N PHE A 84 0.41 -0.11 -8.18
CA PHE A 84 -0.64 0.52 -7.38
C PHE A 84 -1.93 0.67 -8.20
N ILE A 85 -3.07 0.69 -7.51
CA ILE A 85 -4.39 0.78 -8.15
C ILE A 85 -4.81 2.23 -8.20
N PHE A 86 -5.17 2.73 -9.37
CA PHE A 86 -5.60 4.12 -9.57
C PHE A 86 -7.09 4.16 -9.90
N LEU A 87 -7.90 4.80 -9.05
CA LEU A 87 -9.36 4.87 -9.20
C LEU A 87 -9.84 6.31 -9.38
N GLN A 88 -10.88 6.49 -10.19
CA GLN A 88 -11.55 7.78 -10.42
C GLN A 88 -12.51 8.15 -9.28
N ARG A 89 -12.78 7.23 -8.34
CA ARG A 89 -13.76 7.34 -7.26
C ARG A 89 -15.19 7.53 -7.78
N VAL A 90 -15.48 6.86 -8.90
CA VAL A 90 -16.80 6.78 -9.52
C VAL A 90 -17.06 5.31 -9.84
N TRP A 91 -17.97 4.67 -9.10
CA TRP A 91 -18.22 3.23 -9.20
C TRP A 91 -18.44 2.76 -10.64
N ALA A 92 -19.28 3.47 -11.39
CA ALA A 92 -19.60 3.13 -12.78
C ALA A 92 -18.37 3.06 -13.71
N LYS A 93 -17.27 3.73 -13.36
CA LYS A 93 -16.01 3.71 -14.12
C LYS A 93 -14.99 2.74 -13.54
N ASP A 94 -15.01 2.58 -12.22
CA ASP A 94 -13.97 1.85 -11.48
C ASP A 94 -14.30 0.36 -11.30
N GLU A 95 -15.57 -0.04 -11.39
CA GLU A 95 -16.02 -1.42 -11.15
C GLU A 95 -15.25 -2.43 -12.01
N GLN A 96 -15.14 -2.18 -13.32
CA GLN A 96 -14.44 -3.09 -14.22
C GLN A 96 -12.95 -3.14 -13.90
N THR A 97 -12.32 -2.00 -13.64
CA THR A 97 -10.90 -1.93 -13.24
C THR A 97 -10.63 -2.72 -11.96
N ILE A 98 -11.50 -2.63 -10.96
CA ILE A 98 -11.38 -3.40 -9.71
C ILE A 98 -11.52 -4.90 -9.99
N LYS A 99 -12.47 -5.31 -10.83
CA LYS A 99 -12.66 -6.72 -11.23
C LYS A 99 -11.42 -7.26 -11.94
N ASP A 100 -10.90 -6.54 -12.92
CA ASP A 100 -9.73 -6.95 -13.71
C ASP A 100 -8.49 -7.10 -12.82
N ILE A 101 -8.28 -6.15 -11.91
CA ILE A 101 -7.14 -6.19 -10.99
C ILE A 101 -7.29 -7.31 -9.96
N SER A 102 -8.51 -7.56 -9.47
CA SER A 102 -8.80 -8.69 -8.58
C SER A 102 -8.49 -10.03 -9.26
N LEU A 103 -8.87 -10.19 -10.53
CA LEU A 103 -8.55 -11.37 -11.33
C LEU A 103 -7.03 -11.50 -11.55
N TYR A 104 -6.35 -10.42 -11.92
CA TYR A 104 -4.90 -10.38 -12.07
C TYR A 104 -4.17 -10.85 -10.79
N TYR A 105 -4.57 -10.31 -9.63
CA TYR A 105 -3.97 -10.69 -8.35
C TYR A 105 -4.37 -12.09 -7.89
N LYS A 106 -5.51 -12.62 -8.32
CA LYS A 106 -5.90 -14.02 -8.08
C LYS A 106 -4.99 -14.98 -8.87
N GLU A 107 -4.74 -14.67 -10.14
CA GLU A 107 -3.91 -15.49 -11.03
C GLU A 107 -2.41 -15.38 -10.71
N CYS A 108 -1.96 -14.23 -10.21
CA CYS A 108 -0.60 -14.08 -9.72
C CYS A 108 -0.33 -15.05 -8.56
N ARG A 109 0.66 -15.95 -8.75
CA ARG A 109 1.10 -16.91 -7.71
C ARG A 109 1.90 -16.26 -6.56
N TYR A 110 2.11 -14.94 -6.58
CA TYR A 110 2.82 -14.22 -5.53
C TYR A 110 1.84 -13.69 -4.47
N PRO A 111 2.11 -13.88 -3.16
CA PRO A 111 1.31 -13.28 -2.10
C PRO A 111 1.45 -11.76 -2.16
N CYS A 112 0.33 -11.06 -2.36
CA CYS A 112 0.26 -9.61 -2.42
C CYS A 112 -0.71 -9.09 -1.36
N SER A 113 -0.44 -7.90 -0.84
CA SER A 113 -1.32 -7.24 0.11
C SER A 113 -1.90 -5.96 -0.46
N LEU A 114 -3.24 -5.85 -0.47
CA LEU A 114 -3.95 -4.69 -0.99
C LEU A 114 -4.40 -3.79 0.16
N ASN A 115 -4.00 -2.52 0.13
CA ASN A 115 -4.45 -1.51 1.09
C ASN A 115 -5.55 -0.63 0.49
N TYR A 116 -6.73 -0.69 1.07
CA TYR A 116 -7.89 0.12 0.73
C TYR A 116 -8.15 1.18 1.80
N HIS A 117 -8.35 2.42 1.38
CA HIS A 117 -8.62 3.55 2.27
C HIS A 117 -10.11 3.91 2.16
N ASN A 118 -10.85 3.76 3.26
CA ASN A 118 -12.24 4.21 3.32
C ASN A 118 -12.29 5.71 3.65
N TYR A 119 -13.06 6.46 2.86
CA TYR A 119 -13.48 7.81 3.20
C TYR A 119 -14.73 7.69 4.10
N VAL A 120 -14.66 8.26 5.30
CA VAL A 120 -15.85 8.65 6.08
C VAL A 120 -16.10 10.12 5.84
#